data_AF-A0A919UM18-F1
#
_entry.id   AF-A0A919UM18-F1
#
_cell.length_a   1.000
_cell.length_b   1.000
_cell.length_c   1.000
_cell.angle_alpha   90.00
_cell.angle_beta   90.00
_cell.angle_gamma   90.00
#
_symmetry.space_group_name_H-M   'P 1'
#
loop_
_entity.id
_entity.type
_entity.pdbx_description
1 polymer ?
#
loop_
_entity_poly.entity_id
_entity_poly.type
_entity_poly.pdbx_seq_one_letter_code
_entity_poly.pdbx_strand_id
1 'polypeptide(L)'
;MGLLVGAHISSKLLELTDGSSHTLGELFPEIKHVRRFNMTPQEAKRILSNSDELLAQLAVPGVLAVHEDMMRQSVDSLKAVAPKRKHPKGNFNAKSMHDHFDSLAGGYLAMDSKQVFNYVRNSRNKHIHQGGFADREFEDDCALITEDSKRLWLKLTSTKIRTYAIGDRVELGFSHLIAALAVSKRLSEQVNDGLRHTLPRDEWLRIIEADWFDGPHAPKGANEAQRQRKLRGFVSMYYAPLEVTAEEIAEIVSSR
;
A
#
# COMPACT_ATOMS: atom_id res chain seq x y z
N MET A 1 7.23 3.75 -12.98
CA MET A 1 7.22 3.11 -14.32
C MET A 1 8.24 3.75 -15.27
N GLY A 2 8.17 5.04 -15.59
CA GLY A 2 9.14 5.69 -16.49
C GLY A 2 10.62 5.54 -16.07
N LEU A 3 10.90 5.58 -14.77
CA LEU A 3 12.25 5.35 -14.23
C LEU A 3 12.81 3.95 -14.52
N LEU A 4 11.97 2.90 -14.48
CA LEU A 4 12.41 1.53 -14.80
C LEU A 4 12.70 1.40 -16.29
N VAL A 5 11.80 1.90 -17.13
CA VAL A 5 12.00 1.89 -18.59
C VAL A 5 13.28 2.64 -18.94
N GLY A 6 13.50 3.82 -18.34
CA GLY A 6 14.74 4.57 -18.49
C GLY A 6 15.97 3.78 -18.03
N ALA A 7 15.91 3.12 -16.87
CA ALA A 7 17.01 2.30 -16.37
C ALA A 7 17.35 1.13 -17.30
N HIS A 8 16.36 0.43 -17.82
CA HIS A 8 16.54 -0.68 -18.77
C HIS A 8 17.12 -0.20 -20.12
N ILE A 9 16.63 0.93 -20.65
CA ILE A 9 17.19 1.55 -21.85
C ILE A 9 18.65 1.96 -21.62
N SER A 10 18.93 2.63 -20.50
CA SER A 10 20.29 3.03 -20.15
C SER A 10 21.22 1.83 -19.97
N SER A 11 20.75 0.76 -19.33
CA SER A 11 21.50 -0.50 -19.21
C SER A 11 21.89 -1.05 -20.57
N LYS A 12 20.96 -1.05 -21.54
CA LYS A 12 21.20 -1.51 -22.90
C LYS A 12 22.17 -0.60 -23.67
N LEU A 13 22.07 0.71 -23.51
CA LEU A 13 22.98 1.67 -24.16
C LEU A 13 24.42 1.55 -23.64
N LEU A 14 24.61 1.21 -22.36
CA LEU A 14 25.94 1.00 -21.80
C LEU A 14 26.67 -0.22 -22.39
N GLU A 15 25.97 -1.14 -23.05
CA GLU A 15 26.61 -2.24 -23.81
C GLU A 15 27.55 -1.72 -24.91
N LEU A 16 27.28 -0.53 -25.46
CA LEU A 16 28.13 0.09 -26.47
C LEU A 16 29.50 0.50 -25.92
N THR A 17 29.65 0.52 -24.59
CA THR A 17 30.89 0.85 -23.89
C THR A 17 31.49 -0.38 -23.17
N ASP A 18 31.04 -1.58 -23.54
CA ASP A 18 31.56 -2.81 -22.94
C ASP A 18 33.07 -3.00 -23.20
N GLY A 19 33.82 -3.27 -22.13
CA GLY A 19 35.29 -3.43 -22.17
C GLY A 19 36.09 -2.13 -21.93
N SER A 20 35.43 -0.98 -21.80
CA SER A 20 36.10 0.28 -21.45
C SER A 20 36.58 0.26 -19.98
N SER A 21 37.83 0.66 -19.74
CA SER A 21 38.36 0.89 -18.38
C SER A 21 38.06 2.30 -17.85
N HIS A 22 37.46 3.16 -18.68
CA HIS A 22 37.14 4.54 -18.31
C HIS A 22 35.93 4.62 -17.39
N THR A 23 35.95 5.60 -16.50
CA THR A 23 34.80 5.87 -15.62
C THR A 23 33.66 6.55 -16.37
N LEU A 24 32.43 6.44 -15.85
CA LEU A 24 31.28 7.16 -16.43
C LEU A 24 31.52 8.67 -16.52
N GLY A 25 32.26 9.25 -15.57
CA GLY A 25 32.55 10.69 -15.57
C GLY A 25 33.52 11.13 -16.65
N GLU A 26 34.37 10.22 -17.13
CA GLU A 26 35.25 10.44 -18.28
C GLU A 26 34.51 10.27 -19.60
N LEU A 27 33.63 9.25 -19.69
CA LEU A 27 32.89 8.94 -20.91
C LEU A 27 31.71 9.91 -21.17
N PHE A 28 31.08 10.42 -20.11
CA PHE A 28 29.86 11.24 -20.22
C PHE A 28 29.93 12.51 -19.36
N PRO A 29 30.92 13.40 -19.56
CA PRO A 29 31.22 14.50 -18.64
C PRO A 29 30.08 15.52 -18.47
N GLU A 30 29.17 15.61 -19.45
CA GLU A 30 28.02 16.52 -19.45
C GLU A 30 26.85 16.06 -18.58
N ILE A 31 26.84 14.79 -18.13
CA ILE A 31 25.77 14.28 -17.27
C ILE A 31 25.90 14.89 -15.87
N LYS A 32 24.87 15.64 -15.45
CA LYS A 32 24.82 16.25 -14.12
C LYS A 32 25.06 15.21 -13.02
N HIS A 33 26.00 15.49 -12.12
CA HIS A 33 26.40 14.63 -11.00
C HIS A 33 27.12 13.31 -11.35
N VAL A 34 27.38 12.98 -12.61
CA VAL A 34 28.05 11.71 -12.99
C VAL A 34 29.41 11.55 -12.31
N ARG A 35 30.16 12.65 -12.15
CA ARG A 35 31.49 12.65 -11.50
C ARG A 35 31.45 12.30 -10.02
N ARG A 36 30.27 12.32 -9.38
CA ARG A 36 30.10 11.87 -7.99
C ARG A 36 30.10 10.35 -7.88
N PHE A 37 29.90 9.66 -9.00
CA PHE A 37 29.84 8.21 -9.08
C PHE A 37 31.12 7.71 -9.73
N ASN A 38 32.09 7.30 -8.91
CA ASN A 38 33.32 6.67 -9.38
C ASN A 38 33.05 5.21 -9.78
N MET A 39 32.36 5.02 -10.92
CA MET A 39 32.01 3.70 -11.43
C MET A 39 32.23 3.59 -12.93
N THR A 40 32.51 2.37 -13.36
CA THR A 40 32.62 1.96 -14.76
C THR A 40 31.24 1.74 -15.39
N PRO A 41 31.12 1.76 -16.73
CA PRO A 41 29.90 1.36 -17.42
C PRO A 41 29.38 -0.03 -17.02
N GLN A 42 30.26 -1.00 -16.78
CA GLN A 42 29.89 -2.36 -16.40
C GLN A 42 29.22 -2.40 -15.02
N GLU A 43 29.77 -1.67 -14.05
CA GLU A 43 29.19 -1.55 -12.72
C GLU A 43 27.83 -0.85 -12.76
N ALA A 44 27.72 0.23 -13.54
CA ALA A 44 26.48 0.94 -13.74
C ALA A 44 25.41 0.07 -14.43
N LYS A 45 25.77 -0.67 -15.47
CA LYS A 45 24.90 -1.63 -16.17
C LYS A 45 24.40 -2.70 -15.20
N ARG A 46 25.26 -3.24 -14.34
CA ARG A 46 24.86 -4.21 -13.31
C ARG A 46 23.84 -3.62 -12.33
N ILE A 47 24.02 -2.36 -11.90
CA ILE A 47 23.07 -1.69 -11.01
C ILE A 47 21.73 -1.45 -11.72
N LEU A 48 21.76 -0.92 -12.94
CA LEU A 48 20.56 -0.61 -13.73
C LEU A 48 19.77 -1.87 -14.12
N SER A 49 20.46 -2.97 -14.40
CA SER A 49 19.83 -4.27 -14.68
C SER A 49 19.10 -4.84 -13.46
N ASN A 50 19.49 -4.44 -12.24
CA ASN A 50 18.83 -4.81 -10.98
C ASN A 50 17.86 -3.72 -10.47
N SER A 51 17.50 -2.74 -11.31
CA SER A 51 16.67 -1.60 -10.92
C SER A 51 15.28 -2.01 -10.41
N ASP A 52 14.73 -3.12 -10.90
CA ASP A 52 13.45 -3.68 -10.46
C ASP A 52 13.48 -4.09 -8.97
N GLU A 53 14.54 -4.77 -8.55
CA GLU A 53 14.74 -5.21 -7.16
C GLU A 53 14.96 -4.00 -6.24
N LEU A 54 15.82 -3.07 -6.65
CA LEU A 54 16.08 -1.86 -5.89
C LEU A 54 14.83 -0.99 -5.73
N LEU A 55 14.04 -0.82 -6.80
CA LEU A 55 12.81 -0.06 -6.72
C LEU A 55 11.79 -0.73 -5.80
N ALA A 56 11.64 -2.05 -5.87
CA ALA A 56 10.72 -2.76 -4.99
C ALA A 56 11.16 -2.69 -3.52
N GLN A 57 12.46 -2.84 -3.23
CA GLN A 57 13.02 -2.67 -1.89
C GLN A 57 12.74 -1.28 -1.30
N LEU A 58 12.72 -0.24 -2.13
CA LEU A 58 12.40 1.12 -1.70
C LEU A 58 10.89 1.39 -1.60
N ALA A 59 10.10 0.91 -2.57
CA ALA A 59 8.69 1.27 -2.70
C ALA A 59 7.75 0.40 -1.84
N VAL A 60 8.02 -0.90 -1.74
CA VAL A 60 7.16 -1.84 -0.98
C VAL A 60 6.99 -1.39 0.48
N PRO A 61 8.06 -1.02 1.22
CA PRO A 61 7.89 -0.52 2.59
C PRO A 61 6.94 0.67 2.70
N GLY A 62 7.02 1.62 1.76
CA GLY A 62 6.14 2.79 1.74
C GLY A 62 4.68 2.42 1.48
N VAL A 63 4.42 1.53 0.52
CA VAL A 63 3.06 1.04 0.23
C VAL A 63 2.46 0.33 1.44
N LEU A 64 3.23 -0.56 2.08
CA LEU A 64 2.77 -1.28 3.27
C LEU A 64 2.53 -0.34 4.45
N ALA A 65 3.39 0.66 4.66
CA ALA A 65 3.22 1.63 5.74
C ALA A 65 1.93 2.46 5.61
N VAL A 66 1.61 2.92 4.40
CA VAL A 66 0.35 3.65 4.14
C VAL A 66 -0.86 2.75 4.41
N HIS A 67 -0.80 1.48 3.98
CA HIS A 67 -1.87 0.52 4.27
C HIS A 67 -2.01 0.25 5.77
N GLU A 68 -0.90 0.08 6.48
CA GLU A 68 -0.88 -0.14 7.93
C GLU A 68 -1.49 1.04 8.70
N ASP A 69 -1.21 2.28 8.29
CA ASP A 69 -1.79 3.48 8.89
C ASP A 69 -3.31 3.57 8.66
N MET A 70 -3.75 3.36 7.42
CA MET A 70 -5.19 3.29 7.09
C MET A 70 -5.90 2.20 7.89
N MET A 71 -5.29 1.01 8.02
CA MET A 71 -5.84 -0.08 8.83
C MET A 71 -5.97 0.30 10.31
N ARG A 72 -4.98 1.02 10.86
CA ARG A 72 -5.00 1.50 12.25
C ARG A 72 -6.18 2.43 12.49
N GLN A 73 -6.30 3.46 11.66
CA GLN A 73 -7.41 4.42 11.73
C GLN A 73 -8.76 3.72 11.61
N SER A 74 -8.90 2.80 10.64
CA SER A 74 -10.14 2.04 10.43
C SER A 74 -10.54 1.20 11.65
N VAL A 75 -9.57 0.52 12.26
CA VAL A 75 -9.79 -0.28 13.48
C VAL A 75 -10.14 0.60 14.67
N ASP A 76 -9.49 1.76 14.82
CA ASP A 76 -9.76 2.67 15.93
C ASP A 76 -11.15 3.31 15.81
N SER A 77 -11.61 3.66 14.60
CA SER A 77 -13.00 4.09 14.37
C SER A 77 -14.02 3.01 14.78
N LEU A 78 -13.77 1.74 14.42
CA LEU A 78 -14.65 0.64 14.82
C LEU A 78 -14.67 0.41 16.35
N LYS A 79 -13.54 0.57 17.03
CA LYS A 79 -13.48 0.45 18.50
C LYS A 79 -14.28 1.54 19.19
N ALA A 80 -14.22 2.78 18.68
CA ALA A 80 -14.92 3.91 19.28
C ALA A 80 -16.44 3.69 19.36
N VAL A 81 -17.03 3.09 18.33
CA VAL A 81 -18.48 2.83 18.27
C VAL A 81 -18.91 1.51 18.91
N ALA A 82 -17.98 0.57 19.11
CA ALA A 82 -18.28 -0.76 19.64
C ALA A 82 -17.38 -1.15 20.84
N PRO A 83 -17.32 -0.34 21.93
CA PRO A 83 -16.40 -0.57 23.04
C PRO A 83 -16.67 -1.86 23.83
N LYS A 84 -17.86 -2.46 23.67
CA LYS A 84 -18.25 -3.71 24.33
C LYS A 84 -17.95 -4.97 23.51
N ARG A 85 -17.50 -4.86 22.25
CA ARG A 85 -17.09 -6.02 21.45
C ARG A 85 -15.76 -6.55 21.99
N LYS A 86 -15.64 -7.89 22.07
CA LYS A 86 -14.37 -8.51 22.47
C LYS A 86 -13.31 -8.19 21.41
N HIS A 87 -12.35 -7.36 21.77
CA HIS A 87 -11.19 -7.11 20.93
C HIS A 87 -10.29 -8.36 20.89
N PRO A 88 -9.64 -8.66 19.76
CA PRO A 88 -8.63 -9.71 19.72
C PRO A 88 -7.55 -9.43 20.76
N LYS A 89 -7.12 -10.49 21.44
CA LYS A 89 -5.98 -10.42 22.34
C LYS A 89 -4.71 -10.28 21.50
N GLY A 90 -3.90 -9.25 21.77
CA GLY A 90 -2.62 -9.04 21.10
C GLY A 90 -2.34 -7.59 20.74
N ASN A 91 -1.12 -7.33 20.30
CA ASN A 91 -0.70 -6.01 19.84
C ASN A 91 -1.14 -5.80 18.39
N PHE A 92 -1.80 -4.67 18.12
CA PHE A 92 -2.11 -4.26 16.75
C PHE A 92 -0.82 -3.97 15.98
N ASN A 93 -0.50 -4.83 15.00
CA ASN A 93 0.69 -4.73 14.16
C ASN A 93 0.42 -5.24 12.75
N ALA A 94 1.39 -5.07 11.85
CA ALA A 94 1.26 -5.43 10.44
C ALA A 94 0.89 -6.91 10.17
N LYS A 95 1.22 -7.83 11.10
CA LYS A 95 0.90 -9.26 10.99
C LYS A 95 -0.56 -9.56 11.36
N SER A 96 -1.14 -8.78 12.28
CA SER A 96 -2.44 -9.05 12.89
C SER A 96 -3.54 -8.05 12.51
N MET A 97 -3.20 -6.92 11.87
CA MET A 97 -4.12 -5.82 11.63
C MET A 97 -5.40 -6.21 10.86
N HIS A 98 -5.30 -7.13 9.89
CA HIS A 98 -6.46 -7.60 9.15
C HIS A 98 -7.39 -8.45 10.01
N ASP A 99 -6.84 -9.32 10.86
CA ASP A 99 -7.64 -10.13 11.78
C ASP A 99 -8.30 -9.27 12.86
N HIS A 100 -7.62 -8.20 13.30
CA HIS A 100 -8.23 -7.19 14.17
C HIS A 100 -9.43 -6.51 13.50
N PHE A 101 -9.29 -6.09 12.25
CA PHE A 101 -10.40 -5.52 11.50
C PHE A 101 -11.54 -6.52 11.30
N ASP A 102 -11.25 -7.73 10.82
CA ASP A 102 -12.27 -8.77 10.59
C ASP A 102 -13.05 -9.10 11.86
N SER A 103 -12.39 -9.16 13.02
CA SER A 103 -13.07 -9.42 14.30
C SER A 103 -14.07 -8.33 14.69
N LEU A 104 -13.84 -7.08 14.26
CA LEU A 104 -14.67 -5.94 14.58
C LEU A 104 -15.73 -5.70 13.51
N ALA A 105 -15.39 -5.90 12.24
CA ALA A 105 -16.28 -5.68 11.10
C ALA A 105 -17.17 -6.89 10.80
N GLY A 106 -16.77 -8.12 11.17
CA GLY A 106 -17.55 -9.33 10.90
C GLY A 106 -17.07 -10.15 9.70
N GLY A 107 -15.77 -10.12 9.38
CA GLY A 107 -15.16 -11.01 8.37
C GLY A 107 -15.34 -10.54 6.92
N TYR A 108 -14.94 -9.31 6.62
CA TYR A 108 -15.08 -8.71 5.29
C TYR A 108 -13.86 -8.92 4.39
N LEU A 109 -12.69 -9.23 4.96
CA LEU A 109 -11.45 -9.28 4.21
C LEU A 109 -11.24 -10.66 3.58
N ALA A 110 -11.01 -10.66 2.26
CA ALA A 110 -10.79 -11.89 1.50
C ALA A 110 -9.45 -12.54 1.90
N MET A 111 -9.51 -13.82 2.27
CA MET A 111 -8.36 -14.58 2.77
C MET A 111 -7.21 -14.62 1.77
N ASP A 112 -7.51 -14.75 0.47
CA ASP A 112 -6.52 -14.75 -0.60
C ASP A 112 -5.65 -13.50 -0.61
N SER A 113 -6.28 -12.35 -0.39
CA SER A 113 -5.68 -11.02 -0.41
C SER A 113 -4.86 -10.80 0.86
N LYS A 114 -5.33 -11.28 2.01
CA LYS A 114 -4.57 -11.29 3.28
C LYS A 114 -3.31 -12.14 3.18
N GLN A 115 -3.39 -13.34 2.61
CA GLN A 115 -2.24 -14.22 2.45
C GLN A 115 -1.20 -13.63 1.49
N VAL A 116 -1.62 -13.08 0.34
CA VAL A 116 -0.69 -12.41 -0.58
C VAL A 116 -0.04 -11.18 0.06
N PHE A 117 -0.82 -10.37 0.79
CA PHE A 117 -0.26 -9.25 1.56
C PHE A 117 0.80 -9.71 2.56
N ASN A 118 0.49 -10.75 3.34
CA ASN A 118 1.43 -11.30 4.33
C ASN A 118 2.68 -11.89 3.70
N TYR A 119 2.56 -12.57 2.55
CA TYR A 119 3.71 -13.04 1.78
C TYR A 119 4.63 -11.86 1.40
N VAL A 120 4.08 -10.78 0.82
CA VAL A 120 4.87 -9.60 0.45
C VAL A 120 5.49 -8.92 1.68
N ARG A 121 4.72 -8.77 2.76
CA ARG A 121 5.19 -8.21 4.04
C ARG A 121 6.36 -9.03 4.60
N ASN A 122 6.27 -10.36 4.58
CA ASN A 122 7.32 -11.24 5.05
C ASN A 122 8.56 -11.17 4.17
N SER A 123 8.41 -11.16 2.84
CA SER A 123 9.55 -10.95 1.92
C SER A 123 10.27 -9.64 2.24
N ARG A 124 9.53 -8.54 2.43
CA ARG A 124 10.07 -7.25 2.86
C ARG A 124 10.81 -7.34 4.19
N ASN A 125 10.24 -8.01 5.18
CA ASN A 125 10.86 -8.16 6.49
C ASN A 125 12.19 -8.92 6.42
N LYS A 126 12.32 -9.92 5.53
CA LYS A 126 13.60 -10.64 5.37
C LYS A 126 14.70 -9.77 4.79
N HIS A 127 14.38 -8.89 3.83
CA HIS A 127 15.34 -7.92 3.31
C HIS A 127 15.79 -6.89 4.37
N ILE A 128 14.90 -6.44 5.26
CA ILE A 128 15.24 -5.45 6.29
C ILE A 128 16.01 -6.07 7.45
N HIS A 129 15.63 -7.28 7.91
CA HIS A 129 16.10 -7.81 9.19
C HIS A 129 17.01 -9.04 9.08
N GLN A 130 16.98 -9.79 7.98
CA GLN A 130 17.67 -11.08 7.82
C GLN A 130 18.60 -11.10 6.60
N GLY A 131 19.05 -9.92 6.13
CA GLY A 131 19.94 -9.81 4.97
C GLY A 131 19.35 -10.38 3.66
N GLY A 132 18.03 -10.54 3.58
CA GLY A 132 17.34 -11.12 2.43
C GLY A 132 17.27 -12.65 2.43
N PHE A 133 17.49 -13.32 3.56
CA PHE A 133 17.40 -14.79 3.65
C PHE A 133 16.13 -15.26 4.35
N ALA A 134 15.59 -16.39 3.87
CA ALA A 134 14.42 -17.03 4.44
C ALA A 134 14.78 -17.74 5.76
N ASP A 135 13.86 -17.65 6.72
CA ASP A 135 13.92 -18.38 7.98
C ASP A 135 12.73 -19.35 8.08
N ARG A 136 12.65 -20.07 9.21
CA ARG A 136 11.60 -21.06 9.44
C ARG A 136 10.20 -20.47 9.40
N GLU A 137 10.01 -19.27 9.97
CA GLU A 137 8.71 -18.60 9.95
C GLU A 137 8.23 -18.34 8.51
N PHE A 138 9.13 -17.94 7.61
CA PHE A 138 8.73 -17.66 6.23
C PHE A 138 8.52 -18.92 5.39
N GLU A 139 9.29 -19.98 5.65
CA GLU A 139 9.03 -21.31 5.06
C GLU A 139 7.63 -21.82 5.48
N ASP A 140 7.33 -21.77 6.78
CA ASP A 140 6.02 -22.16 7.32
C ASP A 140 4.88 -21.32 6.72
N ASP A 141 5.05 -19.99 6.64
CA ASP A 141 4.07 -19.10 6.03
C ASP A 141 3.87 -19.40 4.54
N CYS A 142 4.92 -19.76 3.80
CA CYS A 142 4.83 -20.17 2.40
C CYS A 142 4.03 -21.48 2.23
N ALA A 143 4.20 -22.43 3.15
CA ALA A 143 3.48 -23.70 3.13
C ALA A 143 1.96 -23.53 3.36
N LEU A 144 1.54 -22.45 4.03
CA LEU A 144 0.14 -22.13 4.31
C LEU A 144 -0.58 -21.36 3.19
N ILE A 145 0.13 -20.98 2.12
CA ILE A 145 -0.46 -20.24 0.99
C ILE A 145 -1.39 -21.16 0.19
N THR A 146 -2.67 -20.78 0.12
CA THR A 146 -3.70 -21.55 -0.61
C THR A 146 -3.56 -21.41 -2.12
N GLU A 147 -4.18 -22.33 -2.88
CA GLU A 147 -4.24 -22.25 -4.34
C GLU A 147 -4.95 -20.98 -4.84
N ASP A 148 -5.93 -20.45 -4.08
CA ASP A 148 -6.60 -19.18 -4.41
C ASP A 148 -5.63 -18.01 -4.33
N SER A 149 -4.81 -17.95 -3.28
CA SER A 149 -3.75 -16.95 -3.13
C SER A 149 -2.71 -17.06 -4.23
N LYS A 150 -2.32 -18.28 -4.63
CA LYS A 150 -1.40 -18.52 -5.76
C LYS A 150 -2.00 -18.04 -7.09
N ARG A 151 -3.29 -18.32 -7.32
CA ARG A 151 -4.02 -17.84 -8.51
C ARG A 151 -4.15 -16.32 -8.52
N LEU A 152 -4.45 -15.71 -7.37
CA LEU A 152 -4.49 -14.25 -7.23
C LEU A 152 -3.13 -13.64 -7.53
N TRP A 153 -2.05 -14.16 -6.94
CA TRP A 153 -0.69 -13.72 -7.23
C TRP A 153 -0.39 -13.79 -8.73
N LEU A 154 -0.60 -14.95 -9.36
CA LEU A 154 -0.34 -15.13 -10.79
C LEU A 154 -1.15 -14.16 -11.66
N LYS A 155 -2.42 -13.92 -11.31
CA LYS A 155 -3.28 -12.96 -12.00
C LYS A 155 -2.75 -11.53 -11.89
N LEU A 156 -2.23 -11.15 -10.73
CA LEU A 156 -1.73 -9.78 -10.47
C LEU A 156 -0.36 -9.54 -11.09
N THR A 157 0.55 -10.51 -10.97
CA THR A 157 1.98 -10.31 -11.27
C THR A 157 2.43 -10.97 -12.57
N SER A 158 1.60 -11.81 -13.18
CA SER A 158 1.94 -12.67 -14.32
C SER A 158 3.08 -13.65 -14.04
N THR A 159 3.43 -13.88 -12.76
CA THR A 159 4.49 -14.79 -12.32
C THR A 159 3.94 -15.77 -11.29
N LYS A 160 4.54 -16.95 -11.15
CA LYS A 160 4.16 -17.88 -10.07
C LYS A 160 4.71 -17.38 -8.74
N ILE A 161 3.99 -17.66 -7.65
CA ILE A 161 4.54 -17.40 -6.32
C ILE A 161 5.71 -18.34 -6.10
N ARG A 162 6.77 -17.83 -5.48
CA ARG A 162 7.93 -18.64 -5.11
C ARG A 162 7.77 -19.09 -3.67
N THR A 163 8.09 -20.35 -3.40
CA THR A 163 8.24 -20.88 -2.05
C THR A 163 9.72 -20.91 -1.69
N TYR A 164 10.05 -20.72 -0.42
CA TYR A 164 11.43 -20.64 0.06
C TYR A 164 11.67 -21.65 1.17
N ALA A 165 12.81 -22.33 1.12
CA ALA A 165 13.34 -23.10 2.23
C ALA A 165 14.25 -22.22 3.11
N ILE A 166 14.53 -22.67 4.34
CA ILE A 166 15.45 -21.96 5.24
C ILE A 166 16.80 -21.73 4.56
N GLY A 167 17.30 -20.49 4.60
CA GLY A 167 18.57 -20.10 4.00
C GLY A 167 18.49 -19.74 2.51
N ASP A 168 17.33 -19.90 1.86
CA ASP A 168 17.14 -19.40 0.51
C ASP A 168 17.20 -17.87 0.48
N ARG A 169 17.77 -17.32 -0.59
CA ARG A 169 17.67 -15.88 -0.86
C ARG A 169 16.25 -15.53 -1.31
N VAL A 170 15.61 -14.69 -0.52
CA VAL A 170 14.27 -14.16 -0.78
C VAL A 170 14.36 -13.11 -1.88
N GLU A 171 13.40 -13.15 -2.80
CA GLU A 171 13.26 -12.12 -3.82
C GLU A 171 12.33 -11.01 -3.32
N LEU A 172 12.70 -9.76 -3.60
CA LEU A 172 11.82 -8.60 -3.45
C LEU A 172 11.96 -7.72 -4.68
N GLY A 173 11.34 -8.18 -5.78
CA GLY A 173 11.37 -7.53 -7.09
C GLY A 173 10.05 -6.90 -7.52
N PHE A 174 9.97 -6.58 -8.81
CA PHE A 174 8.82 -5.88 -9.41
C PHE A 174 7.46 -6.56 -9.19
N SER A 175 7.40 -7.90 -9.25
CA SER A 175 6.17 -8.65 -8.94
C SER A 175 5.66 -8.37 -7.51
N HIS A 176 6.55 -8.21 -6.54
CA HIS A 176 6.18 -7.89 -5.16
C HIS A 176 5.64 -6.47 -5.03
N LEU A 177 6.19 -5.52 -5.79
CA LEU A 177 5.67 -4.15 -5.85
C LEU A 177 4.26 -4.10 -6.46
N ILE A 178 4.03 -4.80 -7.57
CA ILE A 178 2.69 -4.90 -8.18
C ILE A 178 1.71 -5.53 -7.19
N ALA A 179 2.10 -6.68 -6.59
CA ALA A 179 1.27 -7.36 -5.61
C ALA A 179 0.95 -6.44 -4.43
N ALA A 180 1.94 -5.75 -3.85
CA ALA A 180 1.76 -4.80 -2.74
C ALA A 180 0.71 -3.75 -3.07
N LEU A 181 0.83 -3.08 -4.21
CA LEU A 181 -0.10 -2.04 -4.65
C LEU A 181 -1.51 -2.60 -4.87
N ALA A 182 -1.61 -3.71 -5.59
CA ALA A 182 -2.90 -4.29 -5.96
C ALA A 182 -3.65 -4.87 -4.77
N VAL A 183 -2.97 -5.63 -3.90
CA VAL A 183 -3.63 -6.23 -2.74
C VAL A 183 -3.93 -5.20 -1.65
N SER A 184 -3.09 -4.18 -1.46
CA SER A 184 -3.41 -3.09 -0.54
C SER A 184 -4.66 -2.36 -1.01
N LYS A 185 -4.74 -1.96 -2.29
CA LYS A 185 -5.94 -1.34 -2.87
C LYS A 185 -7.19 -2.19 -2.67
N ARG A 186 -7.12 -3.48 -3.03
CA ARG A 186 -8.26 -4.41 -2.89
C ARG A 186 -8.69 -4.57 -1.43
N LEU A 187 -7.75 -4.68 -0.50
CA LEU A 187 -8.05 -4.75 0.93
C LEU A 187 -8.64 -3.43 1.44
N SER A 188 -8.15 -2.27 0.99
CA SER A 188 -8.73 -0.97 1.33
C SER A 188 -10.18 -0.83 0.87
N GLU A 189 -10.50 -1.31 -0.33
CA GLU A 189 -11.89 -1.33 -0.84
C GLU A 189 -12.79 -2.20 0.06
N GLN A 190 -12.32 -3.39 0.46
CA GLN A 190 -13.05 -4.28 1.37
C GLN A 190 -13.18 -3.70 2.78
N VAL A 191 -12.16 -2.99 3.26
CA VAL A 191 -12.21 -2.25 4.53
C VAL A 191 -13.29 -1.18 4.46
N ASN A 192 -13.32 -0.38 3.40
CA ASN A 192 -14.35 0.65 3.20
C ASN A 192 -15.75 0.05 3.18
N ASP A 193 -15.94 -1.08 2.48
CA ASP A 193 -17.20 -1.81 2.51
C ASP A 193 -17.55 -2.31 3.93
N GLY A 194 -16.58 -2.88 4.64
CA GLY A 194 -16.77 -3.33 6.03
C GLY A 194 -17.16 -2.18 6.96
N LEU A 195 -16.49 -1.03 6.87
CA LEU A 195 -16.81 0.17 7.63
C LEU A 195 -18.22 0.67 7.30
N ARG A 196 -18.60 0.70 6.01
CA ARG A 196 -19.92 1.15 5.57
C ARG A 196 -21.05 0.39 6.25
N HIS A 197 -20.91 -0.93 6.39
CA HIS A 197 -21.93 -1.79 6.98
C HIS A 197 -21.86 -1.85 8.51
N THR A 198 -20.70 -1.56 9.11
CA THR A 198 -20.49 -1.73 10.54
C THR A 198 -20.67 -0.44 11.34
N LEU A 199 -20.26 0.70 10.78
CA LEU A 199 -20.38 1.99 11.46
C LEU A 199 -21.84 2.46 11.48
N PRO A 200 -22.35 2.93 12.64
CA PRO A 200 -23.66 3.56 12.72
C PRO A 200 -23.78 4.78 11.81
N ARG A 201 -25.01 5.09 11.40
CA ARG A 201 -25.29 6.25 10.54
C ARG A 201 -24.80 7.56 11.13
N ASP A 202 -25.09 7.80 12.41
CA ASP A 202 -24.68 9.02 13.11
C ASP A 202 -23.17 9.21 13.13
N GLU A 203 -22.40 8.12 13.19
CA GLU A 203 -20.94 8.20 13.17
C GLU A 203 -20.42 8.65 11.80
N TRP A 204 -21.03 8.14 10.72
CA TRP A 204 -20.72 8.63 9.38
C TRP A 204 -21.02 10.11 9.20
N LEU A 205 -22.13 10.62 9.77
CA LEU A 205 -22.45 12.04 9.72
C LEU A 205 -21.41 12.88 10.48
N ARG A 206 -20.93 12.41 11.64
CA ARG A 206 -19.82 13.07 12.37
C ARG A 206 -18.51 13.07 11.59
N ILE A 207 -18.17 11.97 10.95
CA ILE A 207 -16.97 11.88 10.10
C ILE A 207 -17.07 12.87 8.94
N ILE A 208 -18.23 12.93 8.26
CA ILE A 208 -18.46 13.89 7.17
C ILE A 208 -18.35 15.34 7.66
N GLU A 209 -18.92 15.65 8.83
CA GLU A 209 -18.82 16.97 9.45
C GLU A 209 -17.35 17.34 9.70
N ALA A 210 -16.59 16.46 10.37
CA ALA A 210 -15.19 16.68 10.67
C ALA A 210 -14.35 16.86 9.39
N ASP A 211 -14.47 15.94 8.43
CA ASP A 211 -13.74 16.01 7.17
C ASP A 211 -14.04 17.28 6.35
N TRP A 212 -15.28 17.75 6.39
CA TRP A 212 -15.68 18.94 5.66
C TRP A 212 -15.23 20.23 6.33
N PHE A 213 -15.42 20.36 7.64
CA PHE A 213 -15.14 21.59 8.38
C PHE A 213 -13.68 21.73 8.80
N ASP A 214 -13.01 20.64 9.16
CA ASP A 214 -11.60 20.63 9.55
C ASP A 214 -10.67 20.39 8.34
N GLY A 215 -11.24 19.96 7.21
CA GLY A 215 -10.52 19.72 5.97
C GLY A 215 -10.26 20.96 5.11
N PRO A 216 -9.48 20.81 4.03
CA PRO A 216 -9.11 21.91 3.13
C PRO A 216 -10.29 22.46 2.31
N HIS A 217 -11.44 21.78 2.33
CA HIS A 217 -12.62 22.13 1.54
C HIS A 217 -13.60 23.05 2.28
N ALA A 218 -13.37 23.34 3.56
CA ALA A 218 -14.21 24.18 4.39
C ALA A 218 -14.43 25.57 3.75
N PRO A 219 -15.67 25.96 3.43
CA PRO A 219 -15.94 27.20 2.73
C PRO A 219 -15.83 28.40 3.67
N LYS A 220 -14.79 29.22 3.49
CA LYS A 220 -14.62 30.49 4.22
C LYS A 220 -15.64 31.53 3.76
N GLY A 221 -16.39 32.12 4.69
CA GLY A 221 -17.31 33.24 4.43
C GLY A 221 -18.56 32.89 3.59
N ALA A 222 -18.89 31.60 3.44
CA ALA A 222 -20.10 31.18 2.73
C ALA A 222 -21.35 31.29 3.62
N ASN A 223 -22.45 31.73 3.03
CA ASN A 223 -23.75 31.68 3.70
C ASN A 223 -24.30 30.24 3.78
N GLU A 224 -25.34 30.02 4.57
CA GLU A 224 -25.89 28.69 4.84
C GLU A 224 -26.26 27.90 3.57
N ALA A 225 -27.00 28.53 2.64
CA ALA A 225 -27.39 27.89 1.37
C ALA A 225 -26.17 27.49 0.51
N GLN A 226 -25.12 28.32 0.49
CA GLN A 226 -23.87 27.98 -0.19
C GLN A 226 -23.13 26.84 0.51
N ARG A 227 -23.14 26.78 1.85
CA ARG A 227 -22.55 25.67 2.62
C ARG A 227 -23.26 24.35 2.33
N GLN A 228 -24.58 24.33 2.37
CA GLN A 228 -25.38 23.14 2.03
C GLN A 228 -25.09 22.63 0.62
N ARG A 229 -25.06 23.53 -0.38
CA ARG A 229 -24.76 23.15 -1.78
C ARG A 229 -23.36 22.57 -1.92
N LYS A 230 -22.35 23.16 -1.27
CA LYS A 230 -20.95 22.68 -1.35
C LYS A 230 -20.77 21.35 -0.61
N LEU A 231 -21.36 21.22 0.58
CA LEU A 231 -21.34 19.97 1.35
C LEU A 231 -22.02 18.85 0.56
N ARG A 232 -23.15 19.11 -0.11
CA ARG A 232 -23.77 18.13 -1.00
C ARG A 232 -22.82 17.66 -2.11
N GLY A 233 -22.08 18.57 -2.72
CA GLY A 233 -21.07 18.23 -3.74
C GLY A 233 -19.94 17.37 -3.17
N PHE A 234 -19.46 17.70 -1.98
CA PHE A 234 -18.43 16.95 -1.26
C PHE A 234 -18.89 15.52 -0.92
N VAL A 235 -20.07 15.40 -0.32
CA VAL A 235 -20.68 14.11 0.01
C VAL A 235 -20.88 13.28 -1.26
N SER A 236 -21.37 13.88 -2.34
CA SER A 236 -21.53 13.19 -3.62
C SER A 236 -20.21 12.68 -4.21
N MET A 237 -19.08 13.32 -3.89
CA MET A 237 -17.77 12.95 -4.42
C MET A 237 -17.08 11.88 -3.58
N TYR A 238 -17.14 11.99 -2.25
CA TYR A 238 -16.35 11.14 -1.33
C TYR A 238 -17.19 10.13 -0.54
N TYR A 239 -18.49 10.39 -0.41
CA TYR A 239 -19.42 9.65 0.45
C TYR A 239 -20.67 9.17 -0.30
N ALA A 240 -20.61 9.13 -1.64
CA ALA A 240 -21.75 8.78 -2.49
C ALA A 240 -22.47 7.48 -2.06
N PRO A 241 -21.75 6.38 -1.71
CA PRO A 241 -22.38 5.13 -1.30
C PRO A 241 -23.17 5.20 0.02
N LEU A 242 -23.05 6.28 0.79
CA LEU A 242 -23.83 6.49 2.00
C LEU A 242 -25.22 7.07 1.70
N GLU A 243 -25.47 7.64 0.52
CA GLU A 243 -26.79 8.20 0.19
C GLU A 243 -27.28 9.19 1.27
N VAL A 244 -26.43 10.15 1.65
CA VAL A 244 -26.79 11.18 2.64
C VAL A 244 -27.89 12.09 2.09
N THR A 245 -28.92 12.26 2.90
CA THR A 245 -30.14 13.00 2.57
C THR A 245 -29.92 14.52 2.66
N ALA A 246 -30.84 15.28 2.07
CA ALA A 246 -30.77 16.74 2.14
C ALA A 246 -31.00 17.24 3.57
N GLU A 247 -31.82 16.52 4.33
CA GLU A 247 -32.12 16.77 5.74
C GLU A 247 -30.87 16.59 6.61
N GLU A 248 -30.14 15.48 6.44
CA GLU A 248 -28.87 15.23 7.15
C GLU A 248 -27.80 16.29 6.80
N ILE A 249 -27.74 16.74 5.54
CA ILE A 249 -26.84 17.83 5.11
C ILE A 249 -27.23 19.15 5.81
N ALA A 250 -28.52 19.45 5.92
CA ALA A 250 -28.99 20.66 6.60
C ALA A 250 -28.65 20.60 8.10
N GLU A 251 -28.80 19.43 8.73
CA GLU A 251 -28.45 19.20 10.13
C GLU A 251 -26.95 19.47 10.38
N ILE A 252 -26.06 18.88 9.57
CA ILE A 252 -24.61 19.10 9.65
C ILE A 252 -24.23 20.59 9.47
N VAL A 253 -24.93 21.32 8.60
CA VAL A 253 -24.64 22.76 8.42
C VAL A 253 -25.15 23.58 9.60
N SER A 254 -26.21 23.14 10.27
CA SER A 254 -26.81 23.85 11.40
C SER A 254 -26.10 23.62 12.74
N SER A 255 -25.29 22.56 12.87
CA SER A 255 -24.51 22.25 14.08
C SER A 255 -23.33 23.22 14.32
N ARG A 256 -23.01 24.11 13.36
CA ARG A 256 -21.84 25.00 13.34
C ARG A 256 -22.17 26.43 12.90
#